data_AF-A0AAX4J5D9-F1
#
_entry.id   AF-A0AAX4J5D9-F1
#
_cell.length_a   1.000
_cell.length_b   1.000
_cell.length_c   1.000
_cell.angle_alpha   90.00
_cell.angle_beta   90.00
_cell.angle_gamma   90.00
#
_symmetry.space_group_name_H-M   'P 1'
#
loop_
_entity.id
_entity.type
_entity.pdbx_description
1 polymer ?
#
loop_
_entity_poly.entity_id
_entity_poly.type
_entity_poly.pdbx_seq_one_letter_code
_entity_poly.pdbx_strand_id
1 'polypeptide(L)'
;MGINSRDFLTGEWILLALCFVIISARLAVRTWKKIWSFWLSDVFLLISLLFFLILVVGDTYTLSIGKSAFVEEYYDEGFAKWKFASSVVFDLGFYFPRFSLLAFYNELFSESEKRLRLCLYLVTAYATCAFIATLFMDIFWCGTDVSRNWSDANATCTLVNSSEPMYVAWSIGIISELFDLVGSTEIATQITVIALPALRPLLGFFSVGWSRCSRNRSQSRNKRPLHGTQQQNQQAYGTSGSVKGSEGALISVNKPLDGCNTRTGLV
;
A
#
# COMPACT_ATOMS: atom_id res chain seq x y z
N MET A 1 17.75 -29.92 -1.36
CA MET A 1 17.69 -29.39 -2.74
C MET A 1 18.36 -28.03 -2.70
N GLY A 2 19.61 -27.93 -3.16
CA GLY A 2 20.32 -26.65 -3.21
C GLY A 2 19.81 -25.84 -4.39
N ILE A 3 19.48 -24.57 -4.15
CA ILE A 3 19.22 -23.60 -5.23
C ILE A 3 20.53 -23.45 -6.01
N ASN A 4 20.51 -23.62 -7.33
CA ASN A 4 21.71 -23.37 -8.13
C ASN A 4 22.07 -21.89 -8.05
N SER A 5 23.36 -21.56 -8.02
CA SER A 5 23.83 -20.16 -7.95
C SER A 5 23.29 -19.28 -9.10
N ARG A 6 23.00 -19.88 -10.26
CA ARG A 6 22.37 -19.20 -11.40
C ARG A 6 20.91 -18.85 -11.15
N ASP A 7 20.17 -19.75 -10.48
CA ASP A 7 18.75 -19.55 -10.18
C ASP A 7 18.60 -18.44 -9.13
N PHE A 8 19.49 -18.43 -8.13
CA PHE A 8 19.62 -17.35 -7.15
C PHE A 8 19.83 -15.99 -7.84
N LEU A 9 20.87 -15.90 -8.69
CA LEU A 9 21.20 -14.67 -9.41
C LEU A 9 20.05 -14.19 -10.31
N THR A 10 19.39 -15.12 -11.00
CA THR A 10 18.24 -14.79 -11.84
C THR A 10 17.10 -14.18 -11.01
N GLY A 11 16.85 -14.72 -9.82
CA GLY A 11 15.86 -14.17 -8.89
C GLY A 11 16.17 -12.74 -8.46
N GLU A 12 17.43 -12.45 -8.12
CA GLU A 12 17.87 -11.11 -7.72
C GLU A 12 17.64 -10.05 -8.81
N TRP A 13 18.01 -10.36 -10.05
CA TRP A 13 17.79 -9.46 -11.18
C TRP A 13 16.31 -9.23 -11.48
N ILE A 14 15.47 -10.25 -11.35
CA ILE A 14 14.02 -10.11 -11.52
C ILE A 14 13.45 -9.21 -10.43
N LEU A 15 13.82 -9.42 -9.16
CA LEU A 15 13.38 -8.58 -8.05
C LEU A 15 13.83 -7.13 -8.23
N LEU A 16 15.09 -6.91 -8.63
CA LEU A 16 15.61 -5.58 -8.91
C LEU A 16 14.84 -4.88 -10.05
N ALA A 17 14.54 -5.59 -11.14
CA ALA A 17 13.76 -5.07 -12.24
C ALA A 17 12.34 -4.68 -11.80
N LEU A 18 11.70 -5.52 -10.98
CA LEU A 18 10.38 -5.22 -10.40
C LEU A 18 10.43 -3.98 -9.50
N CYS A 19 11.45 -3.87 -8.64
CA CYS A 19 11.67 -2.67 -7.83
C CYS A 19 11.82 -1.42 -8.70
N PHE A 20 12.59 -1.49 -9.78
CA PHE A 20 12.78 -0.38 -10.72
C PHE A 20 11.45 0.07 -11.35
N VAL A 21 10.60 -0.87 -11.76
CA VAL A 21 9.27 -0.57 -12.33
C VAL A 21 8.38 0.13 -11.30
N ILE A 22 8.31 -0.39 -10.07
CA ILE A 22 7.47 0.17 -9.00
C ILE A 22 7.93 1.58 -8.62
N ILE A 23 9.23 1.77 -8.46
CA ILE A 23 9.83 3.07 -8.11
C ILE A 23 9.58 4.09 -9.23
N SER A 24 9.79 3.70 -10.48
CA SER A 24 9.54 4.55 -11.64
C SER A 24 8.06 4.93 -11.76
N ALA A 25 7.15 3.99 -11.53
CA ALA A 25 5.71 4.26 -11.52
C ALA A 25 5.34 5.26 -10.41
N ARG A 26 5.89 5.10 -9.20
CA ARG A 26 5.68 6.04 -8.08
C ARG A 26 6.16 7.45 -8.42
N LEU A 27 7.37 7.59 -8.98
CA LEU A 27 7.93 8.88 -9.40
C LEU A 27 7.10 9.52 -10.53
N ALA A 28 6.65 8.73 -11.50
CA ALA A 28 5.81 9.21 -12.60
C ALA A 28 4.46 9.76 -12.08
N VAL A 29 3.79 9.02 -11.19
CA VAL A 29 2.51 9.46 -10.59
C VAL A 29 2.68 10.76 -9.80
N ARG A 30 3.73 10.86 -8.96
CA ARG A 30 4.02 12.08 -8.19
C ARG A 30 4.30 13.28 -9.10
N THR A 31 5.09 13.08 -10.15
CA THR A 31 5.42 14.13 -11.12
C THR A 31 4.19 14.58 -11.89
N TRP A 32 3.35 13.65 -12.36
CA TRP A 32 2.12 13.97 -13.10
C TRP A 32 1.08 14.69 -12.25
N LYS A 33 0.93 14.31 -10.98
CA LYS A 33 -0.01 14.98 -10.06
C LYS A 33 0.54 16.28 -9.48
N LYS A 34 1.79 16.66 -9.82
CA LYS A 34 2.47 17.87 -9.37
C LYS A 34 2.36 18.07 -7.84
N ILE A 35 2.40 16.96 -7.10
CA ILE A 35 2.34 16.94 -5.64
C ILE A 35 3.73 17.38 -5.16
N TRP A 36 3.89 18.67 -4.90
CA TRP A 36 5.17 19.33 -4.57
C TRP A 36 5.60 19.19 -3.11
N SER A 37 5.10 18.16 -2.43
CA SER A 37 5.38 17.99 -1.03
C SER A 37 6.59 17.06 -0.84
N PHE A 38 7.42 17.47 0.12
CA PHE A 38 8.75 16.98 0.52
C PHE A 38 9.36 15.78 -0.26
N TRP A 39 10.42 16.04 -1.05
CA TRP A 39 11.14 15.04 -1.85
C TRP A 39 11.91 13.98 -1.05
N LEU A 40 11.99 14.09 0.29
CA LEU A 40 12.81 13.20 1.13
C LEU A 40 12.44 11.72 0.97
N SER A 41 11.14 11.42 0.87
CA SER A 41 10.69 10.05 0.69
C SER A 41 11.18 9.44 -0.63
N ASP A 42 11.16 10.20 -1.73
CA ASP A 42 11.64 9.71 -3.02
C ASP A 42 13.17 9.62 -3.07
N VAL A 43 13.87 10.54 -2.39
CA VAL A 43 15.34 10.50 -2.26
C VAL A 43 15.80 9.24 -1.53
N PHE A 44 15.21 8.89 -0.38
CA PHE A 44 15.55 7.66 0.34
C PHE A 44 15.28 6.40 -0.49
N LEU A 45 14.21 6.41 -1.27
CA LEU A 45 13.86 5.29 -2.15
C LEU A 45 14.88 5.11 -3.28
N LEU A 46 15.33 6.20 -3.91
CA LEU A 46 16.35 6.19 -4.95
C LEU A 46 17.72 5.76 -4.41
N ILE A 47 18.07 6.22 -3.19
CA ILE A 47 19.29 5.81 -2.50
C ILE A 47 19.26 4.31 -2.22
N SER A 48 18.14 3.76 -1.74
CA SER A 48 18.00 2.32 -1.54
C SER A 48 18.15 1.54 -2.85
N LEU A 49 17.51 2.00 -3.93
CA LEU A 49 17.62 1.35 -5.25
C LEU A 49 19.08 1.30 -5.72
N LEU A 50 19.85 2.36 -5.47
CA LEU A 50 21.28 2.39 -5.77
C LEU A 50 22.05 1.34 -4.95
N PHE A 51 21.75 1.19 -3.66
CA PHE A 51 22.40 0.17 -2.83
C PHE A 51 22.04 -1.25 -3.27
N PHE A 52 20.77 -1.53 -3.58
CA PHE A 52 20.39 -2.84 -4.13
C PHE A 52 21.04 -3.12 -5.47
N LEU A 53 21.20 -2.12 -6.35
CA LEU A 53 21.95 -2.26 -7.59
C LEU A 53 23.42 -2.63 -7.32
N ILE A 54 24.07 -1.97 -6.36
CA ILE A 54 25.46 -2.27 -5.97
C ILE A 54 25.58 -3.72 -5.48
N LEU A 55 24.64 -4.20 -4.67
CA LEU A 55 24.63 -5.58 -4.16
C LEU A 55 24.47 -6.59 -5.29
N VAL A 56 23.44 -6.46 -6.13
CA VAL A 56 23.17 -7.39 -7.23
C VAL A 56 24.33 -7.44 -8.22
N VAL A 57 24.94 -6.30 -8.55
CA VAL A 57 26.14 -6.24 -9.41
C VAL A 57 27.32 -6.93 -8.72
N GLY A 58 27.50 -6.70 -7.42
CA GLY A 58 28.56 -7.29 -6.63
C GLY A 58 28.43 -8.81 -6.46
N ASP A 59 27.21 -9.32 -6.30
CA ASP A 59 26.92 -10.75 -6.25
C ASP A 59 27.10 -11.40 -7.62
N THR A 60 26.70 -10.72 -8.70
CA THR A 60 27.01 -11.13 -10.08
C THR A 60 28.52 -11.26 -10.29
N TYR A 61 29.29 -10.26 -9.87
CA TYR A 61 30.74 -10.26 -9.99
C TYR A 61 31.38 -11.37 -9.16
N THR A 62 30.94 -11.52 -7.90
CA THR A 62 31.42 -12.55 -6.97
C THR A 62 31.20 -13.96 -7.55
N LEU A 63 30.02 -14.24 -8.09
CA LEU A 63 29.73 -15.51 -8.75
C LEU A 63 30.54 -15.72 -10.03
N SER A 64 30.83 -14.65 -10.78
CA SER A 64 31.62 -14.74 -12.03
C SER A 64 33.07 -15.20 -11.80
N ILE A 65 33.66 -14.87 -10.65
CA ILE A 65 35.00 -15.29 -10.26
C ILE A 65 35.03 -16.67 -9.59
N GLY A 66 33.90 -17.37 -9.55
CA GLY A 66 33.78 -18.70 -8.93
C GLY A 66 33.88 -18.71 -7.40
N LYS A 67 33.99 -17.53 -6.77
CA LYS A 67 33.88 -17.38 -5.32
C LYS A 67 32.41 -17.32 -4.98
N SER A 68 31.87 -18.33 -4.33
CA SER A 68 30.49 -18.24 -3.85
C SER A 68 30.45 -17.52 -2.51
N ALA A 69 29.33 -16.89 -2.19
CA ALA A 69 29.09 -16.31 -0.87
C ALA A 69 29.17 -17.32 0.30
N PHE A 70 29.24 -18.63 -0.01
CA PHE A 70 29.03 -19.73 0.93
C PHE A 70 30.22 -20.71 1.00
N VAL A 71 31.30 -20.51 0.24
CA VAL A 71 32.44 -21.44 0.21
C VAL A 71 33.66 -20.76 0.85
N GLU A 72 34.02 -21.28 2.03
CA GLU A 72 35.02 -20.75 2.98
C GLU A 72 36.50 -21.00 2.57
N GLU A 73 36.77 -21.58 1.40
CA GLU A 73 38.06 -22.25 1.18
C GLU A 73 39.22 -21.34 0.71
N TYR A 74 39.01 -20.03 0.51
CA TYR A 74 40.07 -19.12 0.10
C TYR A 74 39.98 -17.72 0.73
N TYR A 75 40.89 -17.44 1.68
CA TYR A 75 41.02 -16.12 2.28
C TYR A 75 41.73 -15.16 1.31
N ASP A 76 41.00 -14.15 0.85
CA ASP A 76 41.51 -13.03 0.07
C ASP A 76 41.07 -11.74 0.77
N GLU A 77 42.03 -10.91 1.17
CA GLU A 77 41.77 -9.65 1.89
C GLU A 77 40.81 -8.73 1.09
N GLY A 78 40.93 -8.72 -0.24
CA GLY A 78 40.04 -7.95 -1.10
C GLY A 78 38.60 -8.46 -1.06
N PHE A 79 38.43 -9.78 -1.00
CA PHE A 79 37.13 -10.42 -0.89
C PHE A 79 36.51 -10.20 0.50
N ALA A 80 37.30 -10.28 1.57
CA ALA A 80 36.84 -10.00 2.93
C ALA A 80 36.38 -8.54 3.09
N LYS A 81 37.13 -7.58 2.52
CA LYS A 81 36.72 -6.16 2.47
C LYS A 81 35.42 -5.97 1.69
N TRP A 82 35.28 -6.62 0.53
CA TRP A 82 34.05 -6.58 -0.25
C TRP A 82 32.87 -7.16 0.53
N LYS A 83 33.05 -8.32 1.19
CA LYS A 83 32.01 -8.95 2.01
C LYS A 83 31.57 -8.06 3.16
N PHE A 84 32.52 -7.50 3.90
CA PHE A 84 32.26 -6.51 4.94
C PHE A 84 31.48 -5.30 4.40
N ALA A 85 31.95 -4.70 3.30
CA ALA A 85 31.28 -3.57 2.68
C ALA A 85 29.87 -3.92 2.18
N SER A 86 29.69 -5.11 1.61
CA SER A 86 28.40 -5.58 1.11
C SER A 86 27.39 -5.79 2.23
N SER A 87 27.81 -6.18 3.44
CA SER A 87 26.90 -6.26 4.60
C SER A 87 26.39 -4.88 4.97
N VAL A 88 27.28 -3.91 5.14
CA VAL A 88 26.89 -2.53 5.46
C VAL A 88 25.96 -1.95 4.38
N VAL A 89 26.26 -2.22 3.10
CA VAL A 89 25.42 -1.80 1.98
C VAL A 89 24.06 -2.50 1.98
N PHE A 90 24.00 -3.77 2.38
CA PHE A 90 22.76 -4.53 2.56
C PHE A 90 21.87 -3.89 3.62
N ASP A 91 22.42 -3.57 4.79
CA ASP A 91 21.65 -2.92 5.85
C ASP A 91 21.16 -1.53 5.43
N LEU A 92 21.99 -0.75 4.75
CA LEU A 92 21.54 0.52 4.16
C LEU A 92 20.38 0.28 3.18
N GLY A 93 20.54 -0.64 2.22
CA GLY A 93 19.52 -1.01 1.25
C GLY A 93 18.20 -1.45 1.90
N PHE A 94 18.27 -2.14 3.04
CA PHE A 94 17.12 -2.62 3.81
C PHE A 94 16.40 -1.51 4.59
N TYR A 95 17.13 -0.61 5.27
CA TYR A 95 16.53 0.44 6.10
C TYR A 95 16.07 1.69 5.32
N PHE A 96 16.70 2.05 4.21
CA PHE A 96 16.32 3.24 3.43
C PHE A 96 14.89 3.20 2.84
N PRO A 97 14.36 2.07 2.29
CA PRO A 97 12.96 1.94 1.90
C PRO A 97 12.00 2.21 3.05
N ARG A 98 12.37 1.78 4.26
CA ARG A 98 11.58 1.99 5.47
C ARG A 98 11.51 3.47 5.82
N PHE A 99 12.65 4.17 5.80
CA PHE A 99 12.67 5.61 6.00
C PHE A 99 11.92 6.37 4.90
N SER A 100 11.97 5.89 3.66
CA SER A 100 11.13 6.42 2.58
C SER A 100 9.64 6.30 2.90
N LEU A 101 9.20 5.14 3.40
CA LEU A 101 7.80 4.91 3.78
C LEU A 101 7.38 5.75 5.00
N LEU A 102 8.21 5.83 6.04
CA LEU A 102 7.95 6.65 7.22
C LEU A 102 7.89 8.15 6.89
N ALA A 103 8.77 8.62 6.00
CA ALA A 103 8.73 10.00 5.50
C ALA A 103 7.45 10.27 4.71
N PHE A 104 6.99 9.30 3.89
CA PHE A 104 5.72 9.40 3.17
C PHE A 104 4.52 9.49 4.12
N TYR A 105 4.49 8.67 5.18
CA TYR A 105 3.43 8.73 6.18
C TYR A 105 3.42 10.05 6.97
N ASN A 106 4.59 10.62 7.27
CA ASN A 106 4.69 11.91 7.96
C ASN A 106 4.10 13.05 7.11
N GLU A 107 4.19 12.91 5.80
CA GLU A 107 3.64 13.84 4.81
C GLU A 107 2.13 13.66 4.63
N LEU A 108 1.64 12.42 4.68
CA LEU A 108 0.23 12.09 4.49
C LEU A 108 -0.66 12.50 5.67
N PHE A 109 -0.15 12.41 6.90
CA PHE A 109 -0.93 12.74 8.10
C PHE A 109 -0.80 14.23 8.47
N SER A 110 -1.92 14.95 8.36
CA SER A 110 -2.05 16.34 8.77
C SER A 110 -1.90 16.54 10.28
N GLU A 111 -1.56 17.76 10.70
CA GLU A 111 -1.35 18.16 12.11
C GLU A 111 -2.55 17.92 13.05
N SER A 112 -3.72 17.62 12.49
CA SER A 112 -4.95 17.37 13.24
C SER A 112 -4.89 16.12 14.13
N GLU A 113 -4.14 15.08 13.73
CA GLU A 113 -4.14 13.77 14.41
C GLU A 113 -2.90 13.58 15.30
N LYS A 114 -2.93 14.16 16.51
CA LYS A 114 -1.79 14.15 17.45
C LYS A 114 -1.35 12.75 17.90
N ARG A 115 -2.30 11.84 18.13
CA ARG A 115 -2.01 10.46 18.57
C ARG A 115 -1.26 9.70 17.48
N LEU A 116 -1.69 9.89 16.24
CA LEU A 116 -1.11 9.24 15.09
C LEU A 116 0.32 9.74 14.81
N ARG A 117 0.54 11.06 14.87
CA ARG A 117 1.90 11.61 14.78
C ARG A 117 2.82 11.11 15.89
N LEU A 118 2.32 11.00 17.12
CA LEU A 118 3.13 10.45 18.21
C LEU A 118 3.55 9.00 17.92
N CYS A 119 2.60 8.15 17.48
CA CYS A 119 2.91 6.78 17.10
C CYS A 119 3.96 6.74 15.97
N LEU A 120 3.78 7.56 14.93
CA LEU A 120 4.70 7.62 13.80
C LEU A 120 6.11 8.10 14.21
N TYR A 121 6.20 9.07 15.12
CA TYR A 121 7.50 9.50 15.66
C TYR A 121 8.15 8.43 16.52
N LEU A 122 7.39 7.70 17.33
CA LEU A 122 7.93 6.58 18.14
C LEU A 122 8.48 5.48 17.23
N VAL A 123 7.74 5.12 16.18
CA VAL A 123 8.18 4.14 15.19
C VAL A 123 9.42 4.64 14.44
N THR A 124 9.43 5.90 14.01
CA THR A 124 10.60 6.50 13.32
C THR A 124 11.83 6.52 14.23
N ALA A 125 11.65 6.89 15.50
CA ALA A 125 12.73 6.88 16.49
C ALA A 125 13.27 5.47 16.72
N TYR A 126 12.39 4.48 16.89
CA TYR A 126 12.76 3.09 17.02
C TYR A 126 13.53 2.58 15.79
N ALA A 127 13.02 2.80 14.58
CA ALA A 127 13.66 2.41 13.33
C ALA A 127 15.05 3.06 13.17
N THR A 128 15.19 4.32 13.58
CA THR A 128 16.48 5.02 13.56
C THR A 128 17.47 4.42 14.56
N CYS A 129 17.02 4.11 15.78
CA CYS A 129 17.83 3.43 16.79
C CYS A 129 18.24 2.02 16.34
N ALA A 130 17.32 1.27 15.74
CA ALA A 130 17.56 -0.06 15.19
C ALA A 130 18.60 -0.01 14.06
N PHE A 131 18.44 0.91 13.12
CA PHE A 131 19.40 1.14 12.04
C PHE A 131 20.80 1.46 12.56
N ILE A 132 20.91 2.41 13.50
CA ILE A 132 22.19 2.76 14.11
C ILE A 132 22.78 1.55 14.84
N ALA A 133 21.98 0.82 15.61
CA ALA A 133 22.44 -0.36 16.33
C ALA A 133 22.97 -1.43 15.37
N THR A 134 22.27 -1.72 14.27
CA THR A 134 22.72 -2.67 13.25
C THR A 134 24.06 -2.22 12.65
N LEU A 135 24.19 -0.97 12.20
CA LEU A 135 25.44 -0.46 11.65
C LEU A 135 26.61 -0.52 12.65
N PHE A 136 26.36 -0.19 13.92
CA PHE A 136 27.38 -0.27 14.95
C PHE A 136 27.80 -1.71 15.20
N MET A 137 26.86 -2.65 15.17
CA MET A 137 27.16 -4.07 15.29
C MET A 137 28.01 -4.52 14.12
N ASP A 138 27.65 -4.21 12.87
CA ASP A 138 28.42 -4.64 11.70
C ASP A 138 29.85 -4.09 11.71
N ILE A 139 30.02 -2.82 12.11
CA ILE A 139 31.32 -2.15 12.11
C ILE A 139 32.20 -2.65 13.27
N PHE A 140 31.63 -2.79 14.47
CA PHE A 140 32.40 -3.01 15.72
C PHE A 140 32.28 -4.42 16.29
N TRP A 141 31.76 -5.38 15.53
CA TRP A 141 31.59 -6.76 16.02
C TRP A 141 32.90 -7.40 16.50
N CYS A 142 33.99 -7.26 15.73
CA CYS A 142 35.34 -7.73 16.11
C CYS A 142 36.09 -6.81 17.09
N GLY A 143 35.43 -5.79 17.64
CA GLY A 143 36.00 -4.79 18.56
C GLY A 143 36.15 -3.40 17.94
N THR A 144 36.95 -2.55 18.59
CA THR A 144 37.13 -1.14 18.22
C THR A 144 37.95 -0.94 16.93
N ASP A 145 38.82 -1.90 16.60
CA ASP A 145 39.65 -1.85 15.40
C ASP A 145 38.91 -2.48 14.22
N VAL A 146 38.27 -1.63 13.41
CA VAL A 146 37.45 -2.04 12.26
C VAL A 146 38.23 -2.92 11.26
N SER A 147 39.55 -2.71 11.14
CA SER A 147 40.40 -3.51 10.26
C SER A 147 40.46 -4.99 10.61
N ARG A 148 40.16 -5.37 11.86
CA ARG A 148 40.11 -6.78 12.27
C ARG A 148 39.07 -7.60 11.52
N ASN A 149 38.04 -6.96 10.98
CA ASN A 149 37.02 -7.65 10.19
C ASN A 149 37.59 -8.29 8.92
N TRP A 150 38.75 -7.82 8.42
CA TRP A 150 39.37 -8.33 7.19
C TRP A 150 40.89 -8.50 7.27
N SER A 151 41.54 -8.32 8.43
CA SER A 151 43.01 -8.42 8.55
C SER A 151 43.54 -9.81 8.90
N ASP A 152 42.75 -10.62 9.62
CA ASP A 152 43.20 -11.92 10.11
C ASP A 152 42.35 -13.06 9.54
N ALA A 153 42.99 -13.97 8.81
CA ALA A 153 42.36 -15.18 8.26
C ALA A 153 41.82 -16.13 9.34
N ASN A 154 42.42 -16.11 10.53
CA ASN A 154 42.06 -16.97 11.66
C ASN A 154 41.10 -16.31 12.66
N ALA A 155 40.63 -15.09 12.40
CA ALA A 155 39.71 -14.43 13.31
C ALA A 155 38.32 -15.09 13.21
N THR A 156 37.89 -15.69 14.33
CA THR A 156 36.57 -16.34 14.47
C THR A 156 35.43 -15.33 14.52
N CYS A 157 35.74 -14.06 14.82
CA CYS A 157 34.74 -13.00 14.93
C CYS A 157 34.40 -12.35 13.58
N THR A 158 35.07 -12.65 12.47
CA THR A 158 34.82 -11.89 11.22
C THR A 158 33.40 -12.14 10.70
N LEU A 159 32.82 -11.13 10.05
CA LEU A 159 31.50 -11.23 9.40
C LEU A 159 31.45 -12.33 8.32
N VAL A 160 32.61 -12.75 7.82
CA VAL A 160 32.76 -13.85 6.86
C VAL A 160 32.60 -15.22 7.55
N ASN A 161 33.10 -15.33 8.78
CA ASN A 161 33.19 -16.60 9.51
C ASN A 161 32.08 -16.76 10.58
N SER A 162 31.43 -15.67 11.01
CA SER A 162 30.34 -15.70 11.98
C SER A 162 29.02 -15.22 11.37
N SER A 163 27.99 -16.07 11.48
CA SER A 163 26.61 -15.75 11.10
C SER A 163 25.82 -15.09 12.23
N GLU A 164 26.40 -14.96 13.42
CA GLU A 164 25.75 -14.39 14.61
C GLU A 164 25.31 -12.93 14.43
N PRO A 165 26.13 -12.03 13.84
CA PRO A 165 25.71 -10.64 13.59
C PRO A 165 24.47 -10.58 12.70
N MET A 166 24.42 -11.42 11.67
CA MET A 166 23.30 -11.49 10.74
C MET A 166 22.01 -11.88 11.47
N TYR A 167 22.03 -12.89 12.36
CA TYR A 167 20.84 -13.27 13.12
C TYR A 167 20.35 -12.16 14.04
N VAL A 168 21.27 -11.43 14.68
CA VAL A 168 20.92 -10.31 15.56
C VAL A 168 20.32 -9.17 14.74
N ALA A 169 20.96 -8.76 13.65
CA ALA A 169 20.45 -7.72 12.74
C ALA A 169 19.06 -8.08 12.21
N TRP A 170 18.86 -9.33 11.79
CA TRP A 170 17.58 -9.81 11.27
C TRP A 170 16.51 -9.85 12.36
N SER A 171 16.85 -10.23 13.59
CA SER A 171 15.90 -10.25 14.71
C SER A 171 15.41 -8.83 15.04
N ILE A 172 16.32 -7.85 15.07
CA ILE A 172 15.99 -6.43 15.26
C ILE A 172 15.11 -5.95 14.10
N GLY A 173 15.44 -6.33 12.87
CA GLY A 173 14.64 -6.03 11.68
C GLY A 173 13.20 -6.56 11.78
N ILE A 174 13.02 -7.84 12.14
CA ILE A 174 11.70 -8.47 12.31
C ILE A 174 10.89 -7.79 13.41
N ILE A 175 11.51 -7.46 14.56
CA ILE A 175 10.83 -6.75 15.64
C ILE A 175 10.37 -5.38 15.14
N SER A 176 11.21 -4.68 14.38
CA SER A 176 10.83 -3.42 13.76
C SER A 176 9.64 -3.57 12.81
N GLU A 177 9.59 -4.64 11.99
CA GLU A 177 8.44 -4.91 11.12
C GLU A 177 7.15 -5.12 11.92
N LEU A 178 7.24 -5.79 13.07
CA LEU A 178 6.08 -5.98 13.95
C LEU A 178 5.60 -4.64 14.52
N PHE A 179 6.51 -3.74 14.92
CA PHE A 179 6.13 -2.40 15.38
C PHE A 179 5.48 -1.58 14.27
N ASP A 180 6.03 -1.64 13.05
CA ASP A 180 5.46 -0.96 11.89
C ASP A 180 4.07 -1.51 11.54
N LEU A 181 3.87 -2.83 11.63
CA LEU A 181 2.58 -3.47 11.37
C LEU A 181 1.55 -3.09 12.44
N VAL A 182 1.91 -3.14 13.72
CA VAL A 182 1.02 -2.71 14.81
C VAL A 182 0.65 -1.23 14.63
N GLY A 183 1.64 -0.37 14.37
CA GLY A 183 1.39 1.04 14.05
C GLY A 183 0.47 1.22 12.84
N SER A 184 0.69 0.43 11.78
CA SER A 184 -0.12 0.47 10.55
C SER A 184 -1.54 -0.06 10.75
N THR A 185 -1.76 -1.03 11.64
CA THR A 185 -3.12 -1.51 11.96
C THR A 185 -3.92 -0.47 12.74
N GLU A 186 -3.30 0.23 13.69
CA GLU A 186 -3.90 1.37 14.38
C GLU A 186 -4.20 2.53 13.41
N ILE A 187 -3.33 2.74 12.43
CA ILE A 187 -3.55 3.69 11.33
C ILE A 187 -4.75 3.26 10.47
N ALA A 188 -4.77 2.00 10.04
CA ALA A 188 -5.78 1.48 9.14
C ALA A 188 -7.16 1.46 9.80
N THR A 189 -7.26 1.14 11.09
CA THR A 189 -8.52 1.19 11.85
C THR A 189 -9.03 2.63 11.96
N GLN A 190 -8.17 3.60 12.28
CA GLN A 190 -8.54 5.02 12.32
C GLN A 190 -9.02 5.53 10.95
N ILE A 191 -8.29 5.22 9.87
CA ILE A 191 -8.69 5.59 8.51
C ILE A 191 -10.03 4.93 8.14
N THR A 192 -10.21 3.66 8.48
CA THR A 192 -11.46 2.93 8.19
C THR A 192 -12.63 3.54 8.96
N VAL A 193 -12.44 3.91 10.23
CA VAL A 193 -13.47 4.57 11.06
C VAL A 193 -13.81 5.98 10.54
N ILE A 194 -12.83 6.73 10.05
CA ILE A 194 -13.02 8.09 9.49
C ILE A 194 -13.64 8.03 8.09
N ALA A 195 -13.28 7.05 7.26
CA ALA A 195 -13.74 6.91 5.89
C ALA A 195 -15.09 6.16 5.77
N LEU A 196 -15.44 5.27 6.72
CA LEU A 196 -16.71 4.54 6.71
C LEU A 196 -17.95 5.47 6.61
N PRO A 197 -18.03 6.58 7.37
CA PRO A 197 -19.13 7.54 7.27
C PRO A 197 -19.24 8.20 5.90
N ALA A 198 -18.11 8.49 5.25
CA ALA A 198 -18.05 9.11 3.93
C ALA A 198 -18.38 8.12 2.79
N LEU A 199 -18.10 6.82 2.98
CA LEU A 199 -18.43 5.74 2.04
C LEU A 199 -19.84 5.15 2.21
N ARG A 200 -20.48 5.34 3.37
CA ARG A 200 -21.88 4.93 3.60
C ARG A 200 -22.88 5.37 2.51
N PRO A 201 -22.89 6.62 2.02
CA PRO A 201 -23.83 7.03 0.96
C PRO A 201 -23.56 6.37 -0.40
N LEU A 202 -22.31 6.01 -0.72
CA LEU A 202 -21.96 5.30 -1.96
C LEU A 202 -22.36 3.82 -1.91
N LEU A 203 -22.19 3.17 -0.76
CA LEU A 203 -22.65 1.78 -0.55
C LEU A 203 -24.18 1.67 -0.48
N GLY A 204 -24.88 2.71 0.02
CA GLY A 204 -26.34 2.80 -0.03
C GLY A 204 -26.92 2.98 -1.44
N PHE A 205 -26.17 3.62 -2.35
CA PHE A 205 -26.63 3.81 -3.73
C PHE A 205 -26.68 2.51 -4.53
N PHE A 206 -25.78 1.56 -4.25
CA PHE A 206 -25.78 0.25 -4.89
C PHE A 206 -26.93 -0.66 -4.44
N SER A 207 -27.42 -0.54 -3.20
CA SER A 207 -28.56 -1.33 -2.72
C SER A 207 -29.93 -0.77 -3.19
N VAL A 208 -30.04 0.54 -3.38
CA VAL A 208 -31.27 1.19 -3.87
C VAL A 208 -31.36 1.19 -5.40
N GLY A 209 -30.23 1.29 -6.12
CA GLY A 209 -30.19 1.24 -7.59
C GLY A 209 -30.60 -0.12 -8.15
N TRP A 210 -30.16 -1.21 -7.52
CA TRP A 210 -30.48 -2.57 -7.98
C TRP A 210 -31.95 -2.95 -7.71
N SER A 211 -32.52 -2.47 -6.59
CA SER A 211 -33.92 -2.74 -6.23
C SER A 211 -34.93 -1.99 -7.11
N ARG A 212 -34.60 -0.79 -7.62
CA ARG A 212 -35.44 -0.11 -8.65
C ARG A 212 -35.34 -0.74 -10.03
N CYS A 213 -34.15 -1.20 -10.44
CA CYS A 213 -33.96 -1.79 -11.77
C CYS A 213 -34.62 -3.19 -11.90
N SER A 214 -34.68 -3.95 -10.80
CA SER A 214 -35.40 -5.23 -10.74
C SER A 214 -36.94 -5.08 -10.79
N ARG A 215 -37.48 -4.02 -10.18
CA ARG A 215 -38.94 -3.78 -10.11
C ARG A 215 -39.54 -3.26 -11.42
N ASN A 216 -38.79 -2.52 -12.24
CA ASN A 216 -39.28 -2.08 -13.56
C ASN A 216 -39.25 -3.21 -14.61
N ARG A 217 -38.41 -4.24 -14.44
CA ARG A 217 -38.35 -5.38 -15.38
C ARG A 217 -39.51 -6.37 -15.22
N SER A 218 -40.14 -6.41 -14.04
CA SER A 218 -41.31 -7.26 -13.76
C SER A 218 -42.63 -6.62 -14.20
N GLN A 219 -42.74 -5.29 -14.21
CA GLN A 219 -43.97 -4.60 -14.62
C GLN A 219 -44.15 -4.49 -16.14
N SER A 220 -43.06 -4.56 -16.92
CA SER A 220 -43.13 -4.53 -18.39
C SER A 220 -43.48 -5.88 -19.04
N ARG A 221 -43.55 -6.99 -18.28
CA ARG A 221 -43.85 -8.32 -18.82
C ARG A 221 -45.33 -8.70 -18.79
N ASN A 222 -46.19 -7.88 -18.18
CA ASN A 222 -47.60 -8.23 -17.92
C ASN A 222 -48.63 -7.42 -18.71
N LYS A 223 -48.24 -6.83 -19.85
CA LYS A 223 -49.17 -6.18 -20.78
C LYS A 223 -49.07 -6.81 -22.17
N ARG A 224 -49.68 -7.99 -22.33
CA ARG A 224 -50.25 -8.42 -23.62
C ARG A 224 -51.76 -8.31 -23.51
N PRO A 225 -52.46 -7.63 -24.44
CA PRO A 225 -53.91 -7.65 -24.46
C PRO A 225 -54.37 -8.94 -25.15
N LEU A 226 -55.24 -9.70 -24.49
CA LEU A 226 -56.08 -10.69 -25.17
C LEU A 226 -57.49 -10.13 -25.29
N HIS A 227 -57.93 -10.06 -26.54
CA HIS A 227 -59.25 -9.65 -27.01
C HIS A 227 -60.29 -10.70 -26.58
N GLY A 228 -61.46 -10.28 -26.06
CA GLY A 228 -62.53 -11.21 -25.70
C GLY A 228 -63.74 -10.53 -25.06
N THR A 229 -64.74 -10.30 -25.90
CA THR A 229 -66.08 -9.74 -25.69
C THR A 229 -66.95 -10.54 -24.71
N GLN A 230 -67.73 -9.90 -23.83
CA GLN A 230 -69.20 -10.11 -23.74
C GLN A 230 -69.91 -9.23 -22.68
N GLN A 231 -71.16 -8.92 -23.03
CA GLN A 231 -72.20 -8.11 -22.37
C GLN A 231 -72.68 -8.70 -21.03
N GLN A 232 -73.20 -7.87 -20.11
CA GLN A 232 -74.64 -7.81 -19.80
C GLN A 232 -75.02 -6.81 -18.68
N ASN A 233 -76.22 -6.26 -18.88
CA ASN A 233 -77.03 -5.35 -18.05
C ASN A 233 -77.35 -5.83 -16.63
N GLN A 234 -77.65 -4.87 -15.73
CA GLN A 234 -78.87 -4.72 -14.88
C GLN A 234 -78.57 -3.80 -13.67
N GLN A 235 -79.19 -2.62 -13.54
CA GLN A 235 -80.51 -2.29 -12.94
C GLN A 235 -80.53 -2.13 -11.39
N ALA A 236 -80.60 -0.85 -10.97
CA ALA A 236 -81.53 -0.20 -10.02
C ALA A 236 -81.71 -0.60 -8.53
N TYR A 237 -82.13 0.43 -7.76
CA TYR A 237 -82.66 0.51 -6.36
C TYR A 237 -81.63 0.51 -5.21
N GLY A 238 -81.67 1.39 -4.19
CA GLY A 238 -82.55 2.49 -3.81
C GLY A 238 -82.12 3.12 -2.45
N THR A 239 -82.42 4.43 -2.28
CA THR A 239 -82.81 5.18 -1.04
C THR A 239 -82.14 4.92 0.33
N SER A 240 -81.53 5.94 0.97
CA SER A 240 -82.20 6.97 1.82
C SER A 240 -81.30 7.58 2.93
N GLY A 241 -81.29 8.93 3.03
CA GLY A 241 -81.06 9.77 4.24
C GLY A 241 -79.65 9.84 4.86
N SER A 242 -79.17 10.91 5.51
CA SER A 242 -79.68 12.26 5.80
C SER A 242 -78.57 13.10 6.50
N VAL A 243 -78.58 14.44 6.30
CA VAL A 243 -78.16 15.53 7.21
C VAL A 243 -76.71 16.11 7.22
N LYS A 244 -76.66 17.40 6.80
CA LYS A 244 -75.84 18.60 7.18
C LYS A 244 -74.31 18.50 7.19
N GLY A 245 -73.59 19.26 6.35
CA GLY A 245 -73.28 20.71 6.48
C GLY A 245 -71.77 20.81 6.79
N SER A 246 -70.92 21.71 6.30
CA SER A 246 -71.00 22.99 5.62
C SER A 246 -69.60 23.29 5.04
N GLU A 247 -69.53 24.18 4.04
CA GLU A 247 -68.40 25.05 3.67
C GLU A 247 -67.10 24.48 3.07
N GLY A 248 -66.68 25.10 1.95
CA GLY A 248 -65.26 25.32 1.64
C GLY A 248 -64.76 24.77 0.31
N ALA A 249 -64.74 25.65 -0.70
CA ALA A 249 -64.08 25.53 -2.01
C ALA A 249 -62.59 25.09 -1.92
N LEU A 250 -61.84 24.63 -2.94
CA LEU A 250 -61.84 24.88 -4.37
C LEU A 250 -60.86 23.87 -5.03
N ILE A 251 -61.35 23.16 -6.05
CA ILE A 251 -60.71 22.68 -7.30
C ILE A 251 -59.18 22.44 -7.35
N SER A 252 -58.88 21.13 -7.44
CA SER A 252 -57.81 20.45 -8.20
C SER A 252 -57.36 21.15 -9.49
N VAL A 253 -56.05 21.23 -9.78
CA VAL A 253 -55.43 20.61 -10.97
C VAL A 253 -53.92 20.46 -10.72
N ASN A 254 -53.50 19.21 -10.50
CA ASN A 254 -52.14 18.73 -10.69
C ASN A 254 -52.04 18.20 -12.13
N LYS A 255 -51.04 18.64 -12.92
CA LYS A 255 -50.29 17.81 -13.89
C LYS A 255 -49.25 18.63 -14.70
N PRO A 256 -48.26 17.97 -15.33
CA PRO A 256 -46.85 18.36 -15.32
C PRO A 256 -46.34 18.72 -16.73
N LEU A 257 -45.04 18.96 -16.89
CA LEU A 257 -44.14 18.30 -17.85
C LEU A 257 -42.84 19.10 -18.07
N ASP A 258 -41.73 18.37 -17.93
CA ASP A 258 -40.55 18.29 -18.80
C ASP A 258 -39.76 19.54 -19.22
N GLY A 259 -38.43 19.42 -19.05
CA GLY A 259 -37.45 20.34 -19.61
C GLY A 259 -36.00 19.91 -19.39
N CYS A 260 -35.65 18.69 -19.84
CA CYS A 260 -34.25 18.30 -20.02
C CYS A 260 -33.80 18.90 -21.37
N ASN A 261 -32.85 19.84 -21.38
CA ASN A 261 -32.33 20.43 -22.62
C ASN A 261 -30.80 20.45 -22.62
N THR A 262 -30.25 19.68 -23.55
CA THR A 262 -28.87 19.66 -24.02
C THR A 262 -28.73 20.61 -25.22
N ARG A 263 -27.79 21.57 -25.18
CA ARG A 263 -27.17 22.29 -26.33
C ARG A 263 -25.90 23.00 -25.80
N THR A 264 -24.66 22.70 -26.22
CA THR A 264 -23.93 23.02 -27.47
C THR A 264 -23.95 24.49 -27.91
N GLY A 265 -22.75 25.08 -28.08
CA GLY A 265 -22.45 26.32 -28.81
C GLY A 265 -21.64 27.33 -27.99
N LEU A 266 -20.31 27.40 -28.13
CA LEU A 266 -19.56 28.30 -29.04
C LEU A 266 -19.81 29.80 -28.79
N VAL A 267 -18.85 30.45 -28.11
CA VAL A 267 -18.18 31.72 -28.51
C VAL A 267 -16.73 31.61 -28.04
#